data_AF-A0A8H3ZYA3-F1
#
_entry.id   AF-A0A8H3ZYA3-F1
#
_cell.length_a   1.000
_cell.length_b   1.000
_cell.length_c   1.000
_cell.angle_alpha   90.00
_cell.angle_beta   90.00
_cell.angle_gamma   90.00
#
_symmetry.space_group_name_H-M   'P 1'
#
loop_
_entity.id
_entity.type
_entity.pdbx_description
1 polymer ?
#
loop_
_entity_poly.entity_id
_entity_poly.type
_entity_poly.pdbx_seq_one_letter_code
_entity_poly.pdbx_strand_id
1 'polypeptide(L)'
;MLINVLVIDGHEWARNVAEYSLRYKTRNGLEFLDLTDYNISGHVKLKNFDNLEELDCSSKRKFNPRTKDYNDHSKNNIKSLDLSECRELRNLDCSSNMGLTELNISNCSNLAKINVIGCLGLRKVICYNTPYSSAEIIKQAKMPFCLNYQCREAAYYDGYCNMHRRHCCKEEGCNSQIYISEEYCSAHQSICKIPGCPFRSFLNSDCDFHRRERENELRRIRQIAIIRRENERNHGFLIFLGLVLLIILLESSFNSFDYE
;
A
#
# COMPACT_ATOMS: atom_id res chain seq x y z
N MET A 1 -2.00 -28.94 -20.13
CA MET A 1 -1.64 -27.78 -19.27
C MET A 1 -1.01 -28.34 -18.02
N LEU A 2 0.22 -27.93 -17.70
CA LEU A 2 0.84 -28.28 -16.44
C LEU A 2 0.18 -27.46 -15.32
N ILE A 3 0.05 -28.04 -14.13
CA ILE A 3 -0.65 -27.42 -13.00
C ILE A 3 0.38 -26.66 -12.15
N ASN A 4 0.05 -25.44 -11.71
CA ASN A 4 0.87 -24.69 -10.75
C ASN A 4 0.96 -25.45 -9.41
N VAL A 5 2.17 -25.72 -8.94
CA VAL A 5 2.42 -26.46 -7.70
C VAL A 5 3.41 -25.72 -6.81
N LEU A 6 3.02 -25.49 -5.55
CA LEU A 6 3.91 -25.04 -4.49
C LEU A 6 4.47 -26.25 -3.76
N VAL A 7 5.79 -26.42 -3.81
CA VAL A 7 6.53 -27.51 -3.17
C VAL A 7 7.31 -26.98 -1.98
N ILE A 8 7.21 -27.66 -0.83
CA ILE A 8 7.98 -27.39 0.39
C ILE A 8 8.69 -28.67 0.81
N ASP A 9 10.01 -28.63 0.95
CA ASP A 9 10.84 -29.78 1.36
C ASP A 9 10.59 -31.05 0.52
N GLY A 10 10.29 -30.87 -0.79
CA GLY A 10 10.01 -31.95 -1.72
C GLY A 10 8.55 -32.45 -1.72
N HIS A 11 7.71 -31.95 -0.81
CA HIS A 11 6.29 -32.28 -0.72
C HIS A 11 5.43 -31.20 -1.39
N GLU A 12 4.42 -31.62 -2.15
CA GLU A 12 3.48 -30.70 -2.79
C GLU A 12 2.50 -30.18 -1.74
N TRP A 13 2.70 -28.94 -1.32
CA TRP A 13 1.93 -28.31 -0.24
C TRP A 13 0.61 -27.73 -0.76
N ALA A 14 0.61 -27.18 -1.97
CA ALA A 14 -0.61 -26.78 -2.67
C ALA A 14 -0.54 -27.22 -4.14
N ARG A 15 -1.44 -28.12 -4.52
CA ARG A 15 -1.72 -28.49 -5.92
C ARG A 15 -2.82 -27.59 -6.45
N ASN A 16 -2.66 -27.09 -7.67
CA ASN A 16 -3.67 -26.27 -8.36
C ASN A 16 -3.96 -24.98 -7.59
N VAL A 17 -2.89 -24.19 -7.37
CA VAL A 17 -3.00 -22.85 -6.79
C VAL A 17 -3.84 -21.99 -7.74
N ALA A 18 -5.14 -21.90 -7.47
CA ALA A 18 -6.13 -21.17 -8.26
C ALA A 18 -6.59 -19.91 -7.50
N GLU A 19 -7.41 -19.07 -8.13
CA GLU A 19 -7.88 -17.77 -7.59
C GLU A 19 -8.58 -17.86 -6.23
N TYR A 20 -9.06 -19.05 -5.86
CA TYR A 20 -9.71 -19.33 -4.57
C TYR A 20 -8.81 -20.08 -3.57
N SER A 21 -7.55 -20.35 -3.92
CA SER A 21 -6.58 -21.05 -3.07
C SER A 21 -5.84 -20.05 -2.18
N LEU A 22 -4.50 -20.06 -2.15
CA LEU A 22 -3.69 -19.03 -1.48
C LEU A 22 -4.11 -17.63 -1.94
N ARG A 23 -3.59 -16.54 -1.37
CA ARG A 23 -3.89 -15.18 -1.88
C ARG A 23 -3.29 -14.99 -3.28
N TYR A 24 -3.93 -15.62 -4.25
CA TYR A 24 -3.54 -15.82 -5.63
C TYR A 24 -4.59 -15.16 -6.49
N LYS A 25 -4.17 -14.35 -7.44
CA LYS A 25 -5.07 -13.59 -8.31
C LYS A 25 -4.53 -13.66 -9.73
N THR A 26 -5.45 -13.67 -10.68
CA THR A 26 -5.11 -13.56 -12.10
C THR A 26 -5.70 -12.27 -12.67
N ARG A 27 -4.89 -11.49 -13.38
CA ARG A 27 -5.34 -10.28 -14.07
C ARG A 27 -4.70 -10.25 -15.45
N ASN A 28 -5.53 -10.20 -16.49
CA ASN A 28 -5.07 -10.16 -17.89
C ASN A 28 -4.11 -11.31 -18.27
N GLY A 29 -4.32 -12.50 -17.70
CA GLY A 29 -3.45 -13.67 -17.92
C GLY A 29 -2.16 -13.69 -17.10
N LEU A 30 -1.88 -12.65 -16.31
CA LEU A 30 -0.75 -12.58 -15.38
C LEU A 30 -1.18 -12.94 -13.97
N GLU A 31 -0.28 -13.60 -13.25
CA GLU A 31 -0.57 -14.19 -11.94
C GLU A 31 0.16 -13.43 -10.82
N PHE A 32 -0.53 -13.28 -9.69
CA PHE A 32 -0.05 -12.58 -8.50
C PHE A 32 -0.22 -13.51 -7.32
N LEU A 33 0.88 -13.87 -6.66
CA LEU A 33 0.86 -14.81 -5.55
C LEU A 33 1.40 -14.16 -4.27
N ASP A 34 0.53 -13.99 -3.29
CA ASP A 34 0.88 -13.56 -1.94
C ASP A 34 0.92 -14.78 -0.99
N LEU A 35 2.13 -15.15 -0.60
CA LEU A 35 2.48 -16.18 0.37
C LEU A 35 2.86 -15.61 1.74
N THR A 36 2.58 -14.34 2.01
CA THR A 36 2.76 -13.76 3.34
C THR A 36 1.75 -14.36 4.33
N ASP A 37 2.15 -14.51 5.58
CA ASP A 37 1.32 -15.02 6.69
C ASP A 37 0.98 -16.53 6.64
N TYR A 38 1.66 -17.35 5.83
CA TYR A 38 1.39 -18.79 5.74
C TYR A 38 2.30 -19.68 6.60
N ASN A 39 3.20 -19.11 7.42
CA ASN A 39 4.17 -19.88 8.23
C ASN A 39 5.02 -20.87 7.40
N ILE A 40 5.33 -20.47 6.17
CA ILE A 40 6.11 -21.31 5.26
C ILE A 40 7.53 -21.41 5.78
N SER A 41 7.99 -22.63 6.03
CA SER A 41 9.33 -22.93 6.51
C SER A 41 9.90 -24.08 5.68
N GLY A 42 11.19 -24.03 5.38
CA GLY A 42 11.87 -25.05 4.58
C GLY A 42 12.26 -24.60 3.17
N HIS A 43 12.48 -25.56 2.30
CA HIS A 43 12.95 -25.41 0.93
C HIS A 43 11.76 -25.27 -0.01
N VAL A 44 11.51 -24.04 -0.50
CA VAL A 44 10.35 -23.70 -1.32
C VAL A 44 10.71 -23.76 -2.80
N LYS A 45 9.86 -24.38 -3.60
CA LYS A 45 9.93 -24.34 -5.07
C LYS A 45 8.55 -24.09 -5.67
N LEU A 46 8.49 -23.17 -6.63
CA LEU A 46 7.33 -22.97 -7.49
C LEU A 46 7.52 -23.72 -8.80
N LYS A 47 6.59 -24.61 -9.15
CA LYS A 47 6.60 -25.37 -10.40
C LYS A 47 5.49 -24.91 -11.34
N ASN A 48 5.81 -24.79 -12.63
CA ASN A 48 4.89 -24.46 -13.72
C ASN A 48 4.25 -23.05 -13.67
N PHE A 49 4.77 -22.15 -12.83
CA PHE A 49 4.29 -20.76 -12.70
C PHE A 49 4.79 -19.87 -13.86
N ASP A 50 4.47 -20.26 -15.10
CA ASP A 50 4.98 -19.60 -16.31
C ASP A 50 4.50 -18.13 -16.44
N ASN A 51 3.30 -17.80 -15.95
CA ASN A 51 2.71 -16.46 -16.04
C ASN A 51 2.76 -15.66 -14.74
N LEU A 52 3.53 -16.11 -13.75
CA LEU A 52 3.65 -15.43 -12.47
C LEU A 52 4.39 -14.11 -12.64
N GLU A 53 3.69 -12.99 -12.45
CA GLU A 53 4.23 -11.63 -12.57
C GLU A 53 4.76 -11.12 -11.23
N GLU A 54 4.07 -11.43 -10.13
CA GLU A 54 4.41 -10.96 -8.80
C GLU A 54 4.34 -12.08 -7.76
N LEU A 55 5.41 -12.17 -6.96
CA LEU A 55 5.48 -13.04 -5.79
C LEU A 55 5.85 -12.23 -4.55
N ASP A 56 4.98 -12.23 -3.55
CA ASP A 56 5.30 -11.79 -2.20
C ASP A 56 5.33 -12.99 -1.26
N CYS A 57 6.52 -13.44 -0.88
CA CYS A 57 6.73 -14.47 0.14
C CYS A 57 7.50 -13.93 1.35
N SER A 58 7.45 -12.61 1.54
CA SER A 58 8.18 -11.92 2.60
C SER A 58 7.72 -12.35 4.00
N SER A 59 8.65 -12.28 4.96
CA SER A 59 8.36 -12.50 6.39
C SER A 59 8.22 -11.19 7.15
N LYS A 60 7.73 -10.14 6.46
CA LYS A 60 7.52 -8.83 7.08
C LYS A 60 6.47 -8.95 8.18
N ARG A 61 6.75 -8.31 9.32
CA ARG A 61 5.73 -8.12 10.37
C ARG A 61 4.61 -7.24 9.82
N LYS A 62 3.43 -7.81 9.60
CA LYS A 62 2.26 -7.00 9.26
C LYS A 62 1.74 -6.27 10.49
N PHE A 63 1.20 -5.09 10.28
CA PHE A 63 0.49 -4.35 11.31
C PHE A 63 -0.97 -4.78 11.25
N ASN A 64 -1.51 -5.20 12.38
CA ASN A 64 -2.92 -5.47 12.51
C ASN A 64 -3.64 -4.17 12.95
N PRO A 65 -4.41 -3.52 12.06
CA PRO A 65 -5.06 -2.24 12.38
C PRO A 65 -6.17 -2.38 13.41
N ARG A 66 -6.69 -3.59 13.65
CA ARG A 66 -7.70 -3.84 14.68
C ARG A 66 -7.08 -3.97 16.07
N THR A 67 -5.95 -4.67 16.19
CA THR A 67 -5.28 -4.86 17.50
C THR A 67 -4.23 -3.79 17.80
N LYS A 68 -3.90 -2.92 16.83
CA LYS A 68 -2.81 -1.94 16.90
C LYS A 68 -1.46 -2.56 17.26
N ASP A 69 -1.27 -3.82 16.93
CA ASP A 69 -0.06 -4.57 17.20
C ASP A 69 0.44 -5.20 15.89
N TYR A 70 1.73 -5.49 15.84
CA TYR A 70 2.28 -6.30 14.77
C TYR A 70 1.93 -7.75 15.05
N ASN A 71 1.13 -8.36 14.18
CA ASN A 71 0.80 -9.78 14.28
C ASN A 71 2.08 -10.60 14.11
N ASP A 72 2.69 -11.00 15.23
CA ASP A 72 3.94 -11.78 15.29
C ASP A 72 3.68 -13.29 15.09
N HIS A 73 2.42 -13.70 14.92
CA HIS A 73 2.01 -15.10 14.93
C HIS A 73 2.27 -15.87 13.64
N SER A 74 2.45 -15.17 12.51
CA SER A 74 2.70 -15.80 11.22
C SER A 74 3.93 -15.21 10.51
N LYS A 75 5.04 -15.95 10.52
CA LYS A 75 6.30 -15.56 9.87
C LYS A 75 6.82 -16.70 9.03
N ASN A 76 7.09 -16.39 7.77
CA ASN A 76 7.83 -17.30 6.91
C ASN A 76 9.28 -17.42 7.40
N ASN A 77 9.85 -18.61 7.27
CA ASN A 77 11.25 -18.91 7.54
C ASN A 77 11.79 -19.78 6.40
N ILE A 78 11.69 -19.26 5.19
CA ILE A 78 12.10 -19.95 3.97
C ILE A 78 13.62 -20.13 4.00
N LYS A 79 14.10 -21.36 3.83
CA LYS A 79 15.53 -21.73 3.86
C LYS A 79 16.18 -21.65 2.47
N SER A 80 15.43 -22.00 1.44
CA SER A 80 15.79 -21.79 0.04
C SER A 80 14.55 -21.49 -0.79
N LEU A 81 14.69 -20.70 -1.85
CA LEU A 81 13.60 -20.34 -2.75
C LEU A 81 14.02 -20.61 -4.20
N ASP A 82 13.32 -21.51 -4.89
CA ASP A 82 13.53 -21.84 -6.30
C ASP A 82 12.37 -21.32 -7.16
N LEU A 83 12.68 -20.32 -7.99
CA LEU A 83 11.79 -19.63 -8.93
C LEU A 83 12.28 -19.79 -10.37
N SER A 84 13.14 -20.77 -10.66
CA SER A 84 13.76 -20.95 -11.98
C SER A 84 12.78 -21.21 -13.14
N GLU A 85 11.52 -21.52 -12.81
CA GLU A 85 10.42 -21.76 -13.75
C GLU A 85 9.48 -20.54 -13.88
N CYS A 86 9.72 -19.43 -13.15
CA CYS A 86 8.87 -18.24 -13.15
C CYS A 86 9.34 -17.18 -14.17
N ARG A 87 9.24 -17.47 -15.47
CA ARG A 87 9.85 -16.65 -16.54
C ARG A 87 9.28 -15.25 -16.66
N GLU A 88 7.98 -15.08 -16.41
CA GLU A 88 7.30 -13.79 -16.48
C GLU A 88 7.40 -12.96 -15.19
N LEU A 89 8.16 -13.42 -14.19
CA LEU A 89 8.27 -12.74 -12.90
C LEU A 89 8.92 -11.37 -13.07
N ARG A 90 8.19 -10.33 -12.67
CA ARG A 90 8.63 -8.92 -12.69
C ARG A 90 8.95 -8.40 -11.30
N ASN A 91 8.19 -8.85 -10.30
CA ASN A 91 8.29 -8.36 -8.93
C ASN A 91 8.48 -9.53 -7.96
N LEU A 92 9.57 -9.51 -7.20
CA LEU A 92 9.85 -10.48 -6.14
C LEU A 92 10.09 -9.77 -4.81
N ASP A 93 9.28 -10.09 -3.80
CA ASP A 93 9.58 -9.77 -2.41
C ASP A 93 9.72 -11.05 -1.58
N CYS A 94 10.94 -11.36 -1.16
CA CYS A 94 11.23 -12.44 -0.23
C CYS A 94 11.96 -11.93 1.03
N SER A 95 11.86 -10.63 1.31
CA SER A 95 12.54 -9.96 2.41
C SER A 95 12.16 -10.51 3.79
N SER A 96 13.02 -10.22 4.77
CA SER A 96 12.87 -10.64 6.18
C SER A 96 12.89 -12.16 6.41
N ASN A 97 13.10 -12.98 5.38
CA ASN A 97 13.38 -14.40 5.57
C ASN A 97 14.83 -14.58 6.04
N MET A 98 15.07 -14.36 7.33
CA MET A 98 16.43 -14.40 7.92
C MET A 98 17.16 -15.73 7.69
N GLY A 99 16.40 -16.84 7.62
CA GLY A 99 16.89 -18.19 7.33
C GLY A 99 17.14 -18.48 5.85
N LEU A 100 16.86 -17.55 4.92
CA LEU A 100 17.04 -17.77 3.49
C LEU A 100 18.52 -17.83 3.16
N THR A 101 18.98 -18.98 2.69
CA THR A 101 20.40 -19.24 2.41
C THR A 101 20.72 -19.34 0.92
N GLU A 102 19.73 -19.75 0.13
CA GLU A 102 19.82 -19.96 -1.30
C GLU A 102 18.60 -19.37 -2.02
N LEU A 103 18.86 -18.55 -3.04
CA LEU A 103 17.83 -18.01 -3.94
C LEU A 103 18.18 -18.40 -5.38
N ASN A 104 17.28 -19.10 -6.05
CA ASN A 104 17.38 -19.40 -7.46
C ASN A 104 16.30 -18.64 -8.23
N ILE A 105 16.74 -17.65 -9.01
CA ILE A 105 15.91 -16.82 -9.89
C ILE A 105 16.37 -16.98 -11.34
N SER A 106 17.05 -18.07 -11.68
CA SER A 106 17.50 -18.26 -13.06
C SER A 106 16.34 -18.19 -14.05
N ASN A 107 16.59 -17.66 -15.24
CA ASN A 107 15.58 -17.45 -16.28
C ASN A 107 14.42 -16.49 -15.93
N CYS A 108 14.46 -15.78 -14.80
CA CYS A 108 13.56 -14.65 -14.53
C CYS A 108 14.03 -13.41 -15.30
N SER A 109 14.00 -13.47 -16.64
CA SER A 109 14.54 -12.43 -17.51
C SER A 109 13.77 -11.11 -17.44
N ASN A 110 12.49 -11.16 -17.06
CA ASN A 110 11.61 -10.00 -16.92
C ASN A 110 11.65 -9.34 -15.54
N LEU A 111 12.51 -9.81 -14.62
CA LEU A 111 12.54 -9.35 -13.24
C LEU A 111 12.99 -7.89 -13.15
N ALA A 112 12.08 -7.00 -12.79
CA ALA A 112 12.31 -5.56 -12.72
C ALA A 112 12.55 -5.06 -11.29
N LYS A 113 12.02 -5.78 -10.29
CA LYS A 113 12.14 -5.44 -8.88
C LYS A 113 12.39 -6.68 -8.04
N ILE A 114 13.41 -6.61 -7.20
CA ILE A 114 13.73 -7.62 -6.19
C ILE A 114 13.93 -6.97 -4.82
N ASN A 115 13.32 -7.57 -3.80
CA ASN A 115 13.52 -7.20 -2.41
C ASN A 115 13.94 -8.43 -1.60
N VAL A 116 15.23 -8.46 -1.23
CA VAL A 116 15.83 -9.49 -0.36
C VAL A 116 16.29 -8.93 0.99
N ILE A 117 15.93 -7.69 1.34
CA ILE A 117 16.42 -7.05 2.58
C ILE A 117 16.12 -7.89 3.82
N GLY A 118 17.10 -8.00 4.72
CA GLY A 118 16.96 -8.77 5.94
C GLY A 118 17.07 -10.29 5.76
N CYS A 119 17.36 -10.78 4.54
CA CYS A 119 17.74 -12.17 4.30
C CYS A 119 19.22 -12.40 4.68
N LEU A 120 19.53 -12.23 5.96
CA LEU A 120 20.92 -12.20 6.47
C LEU A 120 21.71 -13.48 6.21
N GLY A 121 21.01 -14.63 6.08
CA GLY A 121 21.61 -15.92 5.75
C GLY A 121 21.98 -16.11 4.28
N LEU A 122 21.60 -15.19 3.39
CA LEU A 122 21.69 -15.39 1.95
C LEU A 122 23.15 -15.35 1.49
N ARG A 123 23.63 -16.50 1.01
CA ARG A 123 25.02 -16.70 0.57
C ARG A 123 25.14 -17.24 -0.85
N LYS A 124 24.09 -17.89 -1.35
CA LYS A 124 24.06 -18.51 -2.68
C LYS A 124 22.92 -17.91 -3.48
N VAL A 125 23.25 -17.33 -4.64
CA VAL A 125 22.28 -16.80 -5.58
C VAL A 125 22.58 -17.38 -6.96
N ILE A 126 21.61 -18.06 -7.55
CA ILE A 126 21.66 -18.59 -8.91
C ILE A 126 20.78 -17.65 -9.76
N CYS A 127 21.39 -16.91 -10.68
CA CYS A 127 20.71 -15.82 -11.39
C CYS A 127 21.19 -15.65 -12.84
N TYR A 128 21.54 -16.75 -13.53
CA TYR A 128 21.80 -16.65 -14.97
C TYR A 128 20.51 -16.31 -15.73
N ASN A 129 20.62 -15.53 -16.80
CA ASN A 129 19.49 -15.01 -17.57
C ASN A 129 18.50 -14.17 -16.73
N THR A 130 19.05 -13.24 -15.94
CA THR A 130 18.32 -12.20 -15.20
C THR A 130 19.06 -10.87 -15.32
N PRO A 131 18.41 -9.72 -15.03
CA PRO A 131 19.07 -8.42 -15.07
C PRO A 131 19.87 -8.08 -13.80
N TYR A 132 20.07 -9.02 -12.87
CA TYR A 132 20.74 -8.78 -11.59
C TYR A 132 22.01 -9.62 -11.44
N SER A 133 23.03 -9.07 -10.79
CA SER A 133 24.19 -9.85 -10.35
C SER A 133 23.97 -10.47 -8.97
N SER A 134 24.56 -11.64 -8.73
CA SER A 134 24.53 -12.31 -7.43
C SER A 134 25.13 -11.45 -6.32
N ALA A 135 26.20 -10.69 -6.62
CA ALA A 135 26.87 -9.80 -5.69
C ALA A 135 25.96 -8.66 -5.21
N GLU A 136 25.21 -8.03 -6.11
CA GLU A 136 24.25 -6.97 -5.75
C GLU A 136 23.13 -7.49 -4.86
N ILE A 137 22.57 -8.66 -5.19
CA ILE A 137 21.51 -9.29 -4.41
C ILE A 137 22.01 -9.62 -3.01
N ILE A 138 23.17 -10.27 -2.88
CA ILE A 138 23.75 -10.60 -1.57
C ILE A 138 24.07 -9.33 -0.76
N LYS A 139 24.52 -8.27 -1.41
CA LYS A 139 24.75 -6.97 -0.75
C LYS A 139 23.44 -6.37 -0.23
N GLN A 140 22.38 -6.37 -1.03
CA GLN A 140 21.05 -5.89 -0.64
C GLN A 140 20.49 -6.72 0.53
N ALA A 141 20.68 -8.04 0.50
CA ALA A 141 20.15 -8.94 1.53
C ALA A 141 20.71 -8.68 2.94
N LYS A 142 21.96 -8.21 2.99
CA LYS A 142 22.67 -7.85 4.22
C LYS A 142 22.41 -6.42 4.69
N MET A 143 21.62 -5.63 3.95
CA MET A 143 21.24 -4.29 4.40
C MET A 143 20.37 -4.42 5.66
N PRO A 144 20.63 -3.60 6.70
CA PRO A 144 19.80 -3.59 7.89
C PRO A 144 18.41 -2.97 7.59
N PHE A 145 17.49 -3.11 8.54
CA PHE A 145 16.31 -2.26 8.54
C PHE A 145 16.71 -0.81 8.83
N CYS A 146 15.89 0.14 8.38
CA CYS A 146 16.06 1.54 8.69
C CYS A 146 16.22 1.75 10.21
N LEU A 147 17.25 2.48 10.60
CA LEU A 147 17.57 2.82 11.99
C LEU A 147 16.53 3.72 12.67
N ASN A 148 15.58 4.28 11.92
CA ASN A 148 14.47 5.00 12.53
C ASN A 148 13.58 4.01 13.28
N TYR A 149 13.39 4.24 14.58
CA TYR A 149 12.72 3.35 15.54
C TYR A 149 11.34 2.83 15.10
N GLN A 150 10.65 3.52 14.18
CA GLN A 150 9.33 3.11 13.67
C GLN A 150 9.36 2.71 12.19
N CYS A 151 10.49 2.88 11.52
CA CYS A 151 10.63 2.56 10.12
C CYS A 151 11.04 1.11 9.93
N ARG A 152 10.29 0.40 9.11
CA ARG A 152 10.55 -1.00 8.77
C ARG A 152 10.96 -1.18 7.31
N GLU A 153 11.25 -0.06 6.65
CA GLU A 153 11.82 -0.03 5.31
C GLU A 153 13.29 -0.45 5.36
N ALA A 154 13.78 -0.93 4.22
CA ALA A 154 15.19 -1.20 4.03
C ALA A 154 16.05 0.04 4.24
N ALA A 155 17.10 -0.09 5.05
CA ALA A 155 18.14 0.91 5.09
C ALA A 155 19.00 0.85 3.83
N TYR A 156 19.52 2.00 3.41
CA TYR A 156 20.69 2.07 2.54
C TYR A 156 21.97 1.91 3.38
N TYR A 157 23.13 2.06 2.74
CA TYR A 157 24.45 1.92 3.37
C TYR A 157 24.66 2.84 4.59
N ASP A 158 23.92 3.94 4.69
CA ASP A 158 23.96 4.91 5.79
C ASP A 158 23.01 4.54 6.96
N GLY A 159 22.33 3.39 6.88
CA GLY A 159 21.43 2.90 7.92
C GLY A 159 20.01 3.46 7.84
N TYR A 160 19.64 4.27 6.84
CA TYR A 160 18.30 4.82 6.72
C TYR A 160 17.65 4.54 5.36
N CYS A 161 16.33 4.39 5.33
CA CYS A 161 15.59 4.21 4.07
C CYS A 161 15.46 5.55 3.31
N ASN A 162 15.01 5.51 2.06
CA ASN A 162 14.78 6.74 1.26
C ASN A 162 13.98 7.81 2.00
N MET A 163 12.96 7.43 2.76
CA MET A 163 12.13 8.37 3.51
C MET A 163 12.82 8.96 4.75
N HIS A 164 13.77 8.22 5.34
CA HIS A 164 14.51 8.63 6.54
C HIS A 164 15.99 8.92 6.26
N ARG A 165 16.39 9.07 5.00
CA ARG A 165 17.71 9.63 4.69
C ARG A 165 17.70 11.12 5.03
N ARG A 166 18.86 11.61 5.47
CA ARG A 166 18.99 13.01 5.86
C ARG A 166 19.24 13.87 4.64
N HIS A 167 18.65 15.06 4.63
CA HIS A 167 18.91 16.13 3.67
C HIS A 167 19.04 17.46 4.41
N CYS A 168 19.54 18.49 3.71
CA CYS A 168 19.64 19.83 4.28
C CYS A 168 18.24 20.42 4.50
N CYS A 169 18.04 21.05 5.65
CA CYS A 169 16.90 21.90 5.93
C CYS A 169 16.69 22.91 4.80
N LYS A 170 15.43 23.13 4.39
CA LYS A 170 15.10 24.03 3.27
C LYS A 170 15.29 25.53 3.58
N GLU A 171 15.45 25.90 4.85
CA GLU A 171 15.67 27.29 5.27
C GLU A 171 17.03 27.85 4.77
N GLU A 172 17.01 29.03 4.13
CA GLU A 172 18.22 29.67 3.63
C GLU A 172 19.23 29.94 4.77
N GLY A 173 20.49 29.55 4.55
CA GLY A 173 21.54 29.67 5.55
C GLY A 173 21.51 28.60 6.66
N CYS A 174 20.53 27.69 6.68
CA CYS A 174 20.50 26.58 7.61
C CYS A 174 21.25 25.34 7.09
N ASN A 175 22.22 24.85 7.87
CA ASN A 175 22.96 23.63 7.55
C ASN A 175 22.49 22.39 8.36
N SER A 176 21.33 22.45 9.01
CA SER A 176 20.79 21.32 9.78
C SER A 176 20.39 20.17 8.86
N GLN A 177 20.77 18.95 9.24
CA GLN A 177 20.37 17.72 8.56
C GLN A 177 19.05 17.19 9.14
N ILE A 178 18.05 16.98 8.28
CA ILE A 178 16.70 16.55 8.63
C ILE A 178 16.28 15.34 7.79
N TYR A 179 15.36 14.51 8.30
CA TYR A 179 14.84 13.38 7.52
C TYR A 179 14.05 13.88 6.30
N ILE A 180 14.05 13.15 5.17
CA ILE A 180 13.26 13.48 3.98
C ILE A 180 11.75 13.63 4.27
N SER A 181 11.25 12.96 5.31
CA SER A 181 9.88 13.16 5.83
C SER A 181 9.61 14.55 6.41
N GLU A 182 10.65 15.32 6.72
CA GLU A 182 10.59 16.65 7.32
C GLU A 182 11.11 17.69 6.33
N GLU A 183 10.48 18.85 6.21
CA GLU A 183 11.00 19.92 5.32
C GLU A 183 11.88 20.93 6.06
N TYR A 184 11.74 21.03 7.38
CA TYR A 184 12.44 21.99 8.25
C TYR A 184 12.91 21.29 9.54
N CYS A 185 14.01 21.77 10.12
CA CYS A 185 14.54 21.19 11.37
C CYS A 185 13.69 21.57 12.58
N SER A 186 13.86 20.84 13.68
CA SER A 186 13.13 21.09 14.93
C SER A 186 13.35 22.49 15.50
N ALA A 187 14.48 23.15 15.17
CA ALA A 187 14.73 24.55 15.54
C ALA A 187 13.91 25.55 14.69
N HIS A 188 13.48 25.17 13.49
CA HIS A 188 12.68 25.99 12.56
C HIS A 188 11.19 25.62 12.54
N GLN A 189 10.77 24.62 13.33
CA GLN A 189 9.34 24.39 13.60
C GLN A 189 8.81 25.47 14.55
N SER A 190 7.88 26.30 14.07
CA SER A 190 7.28 27.41 14.81
C SER A 190 6.12 26.94 15.71
N ILE A 191 5.66 27.80 16.62
CA ILE A 191 4.44 27.54 17.41
C ILE A 191 3.22 27.70 16.49
N CYS A 192 2.14 26.97 16.78
CA CYS A 192 0.85 27.16 16.13
C CYS A 192 0.41 28.63 16.22
N LYS A 193 -0.10 29.17 15.10
CA LYS A 193 -0.58 30.56 15.05
C LYS A 193 -1.73 30.88 15.98
N ILE A 194 -2.41 29.85 16.46
CA ILE A 194 -3.46 29.99 17.49
C ILE A 194 -2.78 30.34 18.83
N PRO A 195 -3.04 31.52 19.41
CA PRO A 195 -2.44 31.92 20.67
C PRO A 195 -2.72 30.91 21.78
N GLY A 196 -1.71 30.63 22.61
CA GLY A 196 -1.83 29.66 23.72
C GLY A 196 -1.87 28.19 23.30
N CYS A 197 -1.81 27.88 22.01
CA CYS A 197 -1.73 26.52 21.52
C CYS A 197 -0.32 25.93 21.80
N PRO A 198 -0.21 24.81 22.53
CA PRO A 198 1.10 24.21 22.83
C PRO A 198 1.71 23.46 21.64
N PHE A 199 0.93 23.24 20.58
CA PHE A 199 1.35 22.44 19.43
C PHE A 199 2.24 23.24 18.48
N ARG A 200 3.24 22.57 17.92
CA ARG A 200 4.08 23.11 16.84
C ARG A 200 3.31 23.15 15.53
N SER A 201 3.70 24.06 14.65
CA SER A 201 3.14 24.21 13.31
C SER A 201 4.21 24.68 12.33
N PHE A 202 3.88 24.58 11.04
CA PHE A 202 4.73 25.04 9.97
C PHE A 202 4.58 26.55 9.77
N LEU A 203 5.67 27.32 9.74
CA LEU A 203 5.68 28.76 9.41
C LEU A 203 4.52 29.57 10.01
N ASN A 204 4.29 29.44 11.33
CA ASN A 204 3.18 30.13 12.00
C ASN A 204 1.82 29.83 11.32
N SER A 205 1.54 28.55 11.03
CA SER A 205 0.27 28.04 10.51
C SER A 205 -0.59 27.47 11.63
N ASP A 206 -1.76 26.95 11.28
CA ASP A 206 -2.44 26.04 12.20
C ASP A 206 -1.64 24.76 12.37
N CYS A 207 -1.58 24.25 13.59
CA CYS A 207 -1.20 22.86 13.83
C CYS A 207 -2.24 21.91 13.21
N ASP A 208 -1.87 20.64 13.08
CA ASP A 208 -2.73 19.61 12.49
C ASP A 208 -4.10 19.50 13.16
N PHE A 209 -4.19 19.75 14.48
CA PHE A 209 -5.46 19.77 15.20
C PHE A 209 -6.39 20.87 14.68
N HIS A 210 -5.93 22.13 14.68
CA HIS A 210 -6.76 23.26 14.23
C HIS A 210 -7.04 23.22 12.72
N ARG A 211 -6.14 22.64 11.93
CA ARG A 211 -6.37 22.37 10.50
C ARG A 211 -7.55 21.41 10.31
N ARG A 212 -7.58 20.29 11.05
CA ARG A 212 -8.69 19.32 11.02
C ARG A 212 -10.01 19.92 11.50
N GLU A 213 -9.97 20.73 12.56
CA GLU A 213 -11.15 21.48 13.02
C GLU A 213 -11.72 22.37 11.92
N ARG A 214 -10.88 23.16 11.23
CA ARG A 214 -11.32 23.98 10.10
C ARG A 214 -11.89 23.16 8.94
N GLU A 215 -11.26 22.04 8.61
CA GLU A 215 -11.75 21.15 7.55
C GLU A 215 -13.12 20.53 7.91
N ASN A 216 -13.30 20.13 9.16
CA ASN A 216 -14.57 19.60 9.66
C ASN A 216 -15.66 20.68 9.63
N GLU A 217 -15.34 21.92 10.00
CA GLU A 217 -16.27 23.03 9.93
C GLU A 217 -16.66 23.36 8.49
N LEU A 218 -15.69 23.39 7.57
CA LEU A 218 -15.94 23.53 6.13
C LEU A 218 -16.83 22.39 5.59
N ARG A 219 -16.64 21.15 6.06
CA ARG A 219 -17.51 20.01 5.69
C ARG A 219 -18.93 20.22 6.21
N ARG A 220 -19.12 20.68 7.44
CA ARG A 220 -20.45 20.99 8.01
C ARG A 220 -21.16 22.09 7.23
N ILE A 221 -20.46 23.19 6.93
CA ILE A 221 -21.01 24.30 6.14
C ILE A 221 -21.45 23.80 4.75
N ARG A 222 -20.62 22.97 4.09
CA ARG A 222 -20.97 22.36 2.80
C ARG A 222 -22.21 21.46 2.90
N GLN A 223 -22.32 20.64 3.95
CA GLN A 223 -23.51 19.79 4.17
C GLN A 223 -24.77 20.63 4.36
N ILE A 224 -24.71 21.69 5.18
CA ILE A 224 -25.86 22.60 5.37
C ILE A 224 -26.26 23.27 4.06
N ALA A 225 -25.29 23.69 3.24
CA ALA A 225 -25.56 24.29 1.94
C ALA A 225 -26.24 23.31 0.95
N ILE A 226 -25.85 22.02 0.99
CA ILE A 226 -26.50 20.97 0.19
C ILE A 226 -27.96 20.79 0.63
N ILE A 227 -28.21 20.64 1.94
CA ILE A 227 -29.56 20.48 2.50
C ILE A 227 -30.46 21.67 2.14
N ARG A 228 -29.93 22.91 2.23
CA ARG A 228 -30.69 24.10 1.83
C ARG A 228 -31.08 24.08 0.36
N ARG A 229 -30.15 23.73 -0.54
CA ARG A 229 -30.44 23.63 -1.99
C ARG A 229 -31.46 22.53 -2.30
N GLU A 230 -31.43 21.41 -1.57
CA GLU A 230 -32.44 20.35 -1.72
C GLU A 230 -33.81 20.80 -1.24
N ASN A 231 -33.90 21.50 -0.10
CA ASN A 231 -35.15 22.07 0.40
C ASN A 231 -35.73 23.13 -0.56
N GLU A 232 -34.90 24.00 -1.13
CA GLU A 232 -35.33 24.97 -2.14
C GLU A 232 -35.85 24.29 -3.42
N ARG A 233 -35.17 23.24 -3.90
CA ARG A 233 -35.67 22.45 -5.04
C ARG A 233 -36.99 21.76 -4.72
N ASN A 234 -37.12 21.15 -3.55
CA ASN A 234 -38.35 20.49 -3.13
C ASN A 234 -39.50 21.50 -3.01
N HIS A 235 -39.24 22.69 -2.47
CA HIS A 235 -40.23 23.75 -2.38
C HIS A 235 -40.64 24.25 -3.78
N GLY A 236 -39.69 24.43 -4.71
CA GLY A 236 -39.99 24.78 -6.10
C GLY A 236 -40.81 23.70 -6.82
N PHE A 237 -40.50 22.42 -6.57
CA PHE A 237 -41.22 21.29 -7.14
C PHE A 237 -42.67 21.20 -6.63
N LEU A 238 -42.89 21.47 -5.34
CA LEU A 238 -44.24 21.52 -4.74
C LEU A 238 -45.09 22.67 -5.31
N ILE A 239 -44.49 23.84 -5.53
CA ILE A 239 -45.17 24.97 -6.20
C ILE A 239 -45.56 24.59 -7.62
N PHE A 240 -44.65 23.96 -8.37
CA PHE A 240 -44.92 23.49 -9.74
C PHE A 240 -46.08 22.49 -9.79
N LEU A 241 -46.09 21.48 -8.90
CA LEU A 241 -47.20 20.53 -8.77
C LEU A 241 -48.53 21.22 -8.44
N GLY A 242 -48.51 22.21 -7.53
CA GLY A 242 -49.69 22.99 -7.18
C GLY A 242 -50.26 23.77 -8.37
N LEU A 243 -49.40 24.38 -9.19
CA LEU A 243 -49.81 25.08 -10.41
C LEU A 243 -50.39 24.13 -11.46
N VAL A 244 -49.78 22.95 -11.64
CA VAL A 244 -50.29 21.91 -12.56
C VAL A 244 -51.67 21.42 -12.12
N LEU A 245 -51.87 21.16 -10.83
CA LEU A 245 -53.17 20.80 -10.26
C LEU A 245 -54.22 21.90 -10.47
N LEU A 246 -53.84 23.17 -10.29
CA LEU A 246 -54.74 24.30 -10.53
C LEU A 246 -55.16 24.38 -12.00
N ILE A 247 -54.23 24.17 -12.94
CA ILE A 247 -54.52 24.15 -14.38
C ILE A 247 -55.49 23.00 -14.72
N ILE A 248 -55.24 21.80 -14.21
CA ILE A 248 -56.13 20.64 -14.43
C ILE A 248 -57.54 20.92 -13.88
N LEU A 249 -57.65 21.56 -12.71
CA LEU A 249 -58.94 21.94 -12.11
C LEU A 249 -59.67 23.03 -12.92
N LEU A 250 -58.94 23.94 -13.53
CA LEU A 250 -59.51 24.96 -14.43
C LEU A 250 -59.98 24.31 -15.74
N GLU A 251 -59.19 23.43 -16.36
CA GLU A 251 -59.61 22.71 -17.57
C GLU A 251 -60.82 21.81 -17.34
N SER A 252 -60.93 21.15 -16.18
CA SER A 252 -62.09 20.33 -15.85
C SER A 252 -63.35 21.16 -15.56
N SER A 253 -63.20 22.40 -15.08
CA SER A 253 -64.33 23.32 -14.89
C SER A 253 -64.75 24.01 -16.20
N PHE A 254 -63.85 24.20 -17.16
CA PHE A 254 -64.22 24.64 -18.52
C PHE A 254 -64.95 23.56 -19.31
N ASN A 255 -64.55 22.28 -19.20
CA ASN A 255 -65.24 21.17 -19.86
C ASN A 255 -66.64 20.85 -19.29
N SER A 256 -67.03 21.46 -18.16
CA SER A 256 -68.38 21.35 -17.60
C SER A 256 -69.36 22.44 -18.07
N PHE A 257 -68.93 23.41 -18.89
CA PHE A 257 -69.79 24.50 -19.41
C PHE A 257 -70.25 24.32 -20.87
N ASP A 258 -69.94 23.19 -21.53
CA ASP A 258 -70.39 22.88 -22.90
C ASP A 258 -71.55 21.87 -22.98
N TYR A 259 -72.30 21.67 -21.89
CA TYR A 259 -73.61 21.01 -21.92
C TYR A 259 -74.64 21.83 -21.14
N GLU A 260 -75.61 22.34 -21.90
CA GLU A 260 -76.82 23.12 -21.53
C GLU A 260 -76.73 24.66 -21.55
#